data_AF-A0A423SJL9-F1
#
_entry.id   AF-A0A423SJL9-F1
#
_cell.length_a   1.000
_cell.length_b   1.000
_cell.length_c   1.000
_cell.angle_alpha   90.00
_cell.angle_beta   90.00
_cell.angle_gamma   90.00
#
_symmetry.space_group_name_H-M   'P 1'
#
loop_
_entity.id
_entity.type
_entity.pdbx_description
1 polymer ?
#
loop_
_entity_poly.entity_id
_entity_poly.type
_entity_poly.pdbx_seq_one_letter_code
_entity_poly.pdbx_strand_id
1 'polypeptide(L)'
;MKACRKHMKSVCGTCMDNYDGENYKIIVGDAIKYMKDYIKEGKQFDYVFGDLTDVPISPTPRGQLWDFLRTILGLGIQCAIGIQCSSALKMFEEQFEAQDIPVTLTRTSHYVPSFMEYWCFYQATRKAA
;
A
#
# COMPACT_ATOMS: atom_id res chain seq x y z
N MET A 1 6.87 -3.48 -15.53
CA MET A 1 8.11 -2.67 -15.54
C MET A 1 8.66 -2.38 -16.94
N LYS A 2 8.99 -3.37 -17.79
CA LYS A 2 9.53 -3.11 -19.16
C LYS A 2 8.62 -2.21 -20.01
N ALA A 3 7.31 -2.44 -19.97
CA ALA A 3 6.34 -1.59 -20.66
C ALA A 3 6.31 -0.15 -20.10
N CYS A 4 6.27 0.01 -18.77
CA CYS A 4 6.31 1.31 -18.12
C CYS A 4 7.58 2.09 -18.49
N ARG A 5 8.75 1.44 -18.50
CA ARG A 5 10.02 2.03 -18.96
C ARG A 5 9.92 2.57 -20.39
N LYS A 6 9.27 1.83 -21.29
CA LYS A 6 9.14 2.19 -22.71
C LYS A 6 8.09 3.27 -22.95
N HIS A 7 6.96 3.22 -22.25
CA HIS A 7 5.75 3.98 -22.59
C HIS A 7 5.38 5.08 -21.58
N MET A 8 5.89 5.02 -20.35
CA MET A 8 5.58 5.96 -19.26
C MET A 8 6.82 6.70 -18.76
N LYS A 9 7.70 7.11 -19.68
CA LYS A 9 8.98 7.73 -19.35
C LYS A 9 8.85 9.07 -18.59
N SER A 10 7.76 9.81 -18.82
CA SER A 10 7.45 11.03 -18.05
C SER A 10 7.20 10.76 -16.57
N VAL A 11 6.75 9.56 -16.21
CA VAL A 11 6.45 9.16 -14.82
C VAL A 11 7.62 8.39 -14.22
N CYS A 12 8.16 7.40 -14.95
CA CYS A 12 9.22 6.54 -14.45
C CYS A 12 10.62 7.19 -14.52
N GLY A 13 10.80 8.25 -15.31
CA GLY A 13 12.12 8.85 -15.54
C GLY A 13 13.15 7.81 -16.01
N THR A 14 14.28 7.75 -15.31
CA THR A 14 15.37 6.78 -15.57
C THR A 14 15.47 5.68 -14.52
N CYS A 15 14.58 5.64 -13.52
CA CYS A 15 14.68 4.65 -12.42
C CYS A 15 14.52 3.20 -12.90
N MET A 16 13.88 2.99 -14.06
CA MET A 16 13.73 1.67 -14.65
C MET A 16 14.85 1.29 -15.63
N ASP A 17 15.83 2.18 -15.86
CA ASP A 17 16.99 1.90 -16.70
C ASP A 17 18.03 1.04 -15.97
N ASN A 18 18.19 1.27 -14.66
CA ASN A 18 19.02 0.49 -13.75
C ASN A 18 18.23 0.19 -12.47
N TYR A 19 18.23 -1.04 -11.97
CA TYR A 19 17.49 -1.41 -10.76
C TYR A 19 18.30 -1.24 -9.47
N ASP A 20 19.60 -0.96 -9.57
CA ASP A 20 20.48 -0.72 -8.43
C ASP A 20 21.20 0.61 -8.63
N GLY A 21 20.61 1.67 -8.07
CA GLY A 21 21.14 3.03 -8.12
C GLY A 21 21.75 3.46 -6.79
N GLU A 22 22.34 4.65 -6.77
CA GLU A 22 22.99 5.19 -5.56
C GLU A 22 22.06 5.29 -4.35
N ASN A 23 20.79 5.67 -4.58
CA ASN A 23 19.81 5.94 -3.53
C ASN A 23 18.52 5.13 -3.67
N TYR A 24 18.49 4.10 -4.54
CA TYR A 24 17.30 3.27 -4.73
C TYR A 24 17.65 1.87 -5.20
N LYS A 25 16.77 0.92 -4.85
CA LYS A 25 16.84 -0.45 -5.35
C LYS A 25 15.45 -0.93 -5.75
N ILE A 26 15.31 -1.39 -6.99
CA ILE A 26 14.09 -2.02 -7.50
C ILE A 26 14.25 -3.53 -7.40
N ILE A 27 13.40 -4.17 -6.60
CA ILE A 27 13.40 -5.61 -6.39
C ILE A 27 12.24 -6.21 -7.18
N VAL A 28 12.55 -7.09 -8.13
CA VAL A 28 11.53 -7.85 -8.85
C VAL A 28 11.24 -9.13 -8.09
N GLY A 29 10.10 -9.16 -7.39
CA GLY A 29 9.64 -10.34 -6.66
C GLY A 29 8.37 -10.08 -5.87
N ASP A 30 7.98 -11.04 -5.05
CA ASP A 30 6.81 -10.93 -4.17
C ASP A 30 7.13 -10.03 -2.96
N ALA A 31 6.44 -8.88 -2.89
CA ALA A 31 6.61 -7.90 -1.81
C ALA A 31 6.36 -8.52 -0.42
N ILE A 32 5.41 -9.45 -0.28
CA ILE A 32 5.09 -10.07 1.01
C ILE A 32 6.27 -10.88 1.53
N LYS A 33 6.94 -11.63 0.63
CA LYS A 33 8.12 -12.40 0.99
C LYS A 33 9.23 -11.49 1.51
N TYR A 34 9.59 -10.45 0.76
CA TYR A 34 10.66 -9.53 1.14
C TYR A 34 10.34 -8.76 2.43
N MET A 35 9.09 -8.34 2.64
CA MET A 35 8.69 -7.67 3.88
C MET A 35 8.83 -8.58 5.10
N LYS A 36 8.47 -9.87 4.97
CA LYS A 36 8.69 -10.86 6.05
C LYS A 36 10.17 -11.06 6.33
N ASP A 37 10.99 -11.15 5.30
CA ASP A 37 12.45 -11.29 5.44
C ASP A 37 13.05 -10.04 6.13
N TYR A 38 12.63 -8.84 5.75
CA TYR A 38 13.07 -7.59 6.39
C TYR A 38 12.66 -7.48 7.86
N ILE A 39 11.44 -7.90 8.21
CA ILE A 39 11.00 -7.96 9.61
C ILE A 39 11.88 -8.95 10.39
N LYS A 40 12.18 -10.12 9.82
CA LYS A 40 13.04 -11.13 10.44
C LYS A 40 14.47 -10.63 10.64
N GLU A 41 14.98 -9.82 9.71
CA GLU A 41 16.29 -9.17 9.79
C GLU A 41 16.31 -7.94 10.72
N GLY A 42 15.16 -7.51 11.24
CA GLY A 42 15.04 -6.31 12.07
C GLY A 42 15.23 -5.01 11.27
N LYS A 43 15.12 -5.06 9.94
CA LYS A 43 15.26 -3.89 9.08
C LYS A 43 14.05 -2.98 9.23
N GLN A 44 14.31 -1.69 9.38
CA GLN A 44 13.30 -0.65 9.54
C GLN A 44 13.36 0.36 8.40
N PHE A 45 12.22 1.00 8.15
CA PHE A 45 12.05 2.05 7.16
C PHE A 45 11.34 3.23 7.82
N ASP A 46 11.76 4.44 7.51
CA ASP A 46 11.09 5.66 7.98
C ASP A 46 9.67 5.77 7.42
N TYR A 47 9.50 5.34 6.17
CA TYR A 47 8.23 5.37 5.45
C TYR A 47 8.01 4.08 4.65
N VAL A 48 6.76 3.62 4.62
CA VAL A 48 6.31 2.52 3.77
C VAL A 48 5.10 3.01 2.97
N PHE A 49 5.24 3.05 1.64
CA PHE A 49 4.15 3.35 0.72
C PHE A 49 3.61 2.03 0.17
N GLY A 50 2.32 1.78 0.36
CA GLY A 50 1.66 0.63 -0.27
C GLY A 50 0.94 1.03 -1.54
N ASP A 51 1.60 0.79 -2.66
CA ASP A 51 1.05 0.98 -4.01
C ASP A 51 0.86 -0.39 -4.66
N LEU A 52 0.01 -1.21 -4.03
CA LEU A 52 -0.40 -2.49 -4.58
C LEU A 52 -1.63 -2.28 -5.47
N THR A 53 -1.78 -3.13 -6.49
CA THR A 53 -2.96 -3.12 -7.34
C THR A 53 -4.22 -3.29 -6.49
N ASP A 54 -5.28 -2.57 -6.84
CA ASP A 54 -6.58 -2.73 -6.21
C ASP A 54 -6.99 -4.21 -6.25
N VAL A 55 -7.51 -4.71 -5.13
CA VAL A 55 -7.99 -6.07 -5.02
C VAL A 55 -9.45 -6.01 -4.61
N PRO A 56 -10.41 -6.51 -5.42
CA PRO A 56 -11.84 -6.23 -5.24
C PRO A 56 -12.38 -6.63 -3.87
N ILE A 57 -12.51 -5.65 -2.98
CA ILE A 57 -12.92 -5.90 -1.60
C ILE A 57 -14.42 -6.22 -1.56
N SER A 58 -14.75 -7.45 -1.15
CA SER A 58 -16.14 -7.87 -0.88
C SER A 58 -16.73 -7.07 0.29
N PRO A 59 -18.01 -6.67 0.24
CA PRO A 59 -18.71 -5.96 1.33
C PRO A 59 -18.95 -6.84 2.58
N THR A 60 -18.32 -8.01 2.66
CA THR A 60 -18.32 -8.89 3.83
C THR A 60 -16.87 -9.22 4.20
N PRO A 61 -16.45 -9.09 5.48
CA PRO A 61 -15.05 -9.18 5.91
C PRO A 61 -14.60 -10.64 6.04
N ARG A 62 -14.97 -11.49 5.08
CA ARG A 62 -14.75 -12.94 5.10
C ARG A 62 -14.05 -13.38 3.82
N GLY A 63 -13.18 -14.38 3.95
CA GLY A 63 -12.49 -15.02 2.84
C GLY A 63 -11.06 -14.52 2.63
N GLN A 64 -10.38 -15.20 1.71
CA GLN A 64 -8.94 -15.10 1.45
C GLN A 64 -8.46 -13.66 1.19
N LEU A 65 -9.32 -12.80 0.66
CA LEU A 65 -8.99 -11.43 0.36
C LEU A 65 -8.81 -10.56 1.62
N TRP A 66 -9.66 -10.75 2.62
CA TRP A 66 -9.53 -10.02 3.88
C TRP A 66 -8.36 -10.52 4.72
N ASP A 67 -8.05 -11.81 4.64
CA ASP A 67 -6.82 -12.37 5.22
C ASP A 67 -5.56 -11.77 4.57
N PHE A 68 -5.61 -11.58 3.24
CA PHE A 68 -4.55 -10.92 2.49
C PHE A 68 -4.39 -9.45 2.90
N LEU A 69 -5.48 -8.70 3.02
CA LEU A 69 -5.45 -7.30 3.49
C LEU A 69 -4.89 -7.19 4.91
N ARG A 70 -5.33 -8.03 5.86
CA ARG A 70 -4.77 -8.06 7.21
C ARG A 70 -3.28 -8.38 7.21
N THR A 71 -2.84 -9.30 6.34
CA THR A 71 -1.42 -9.62 6.18
C THR A 71 -0.65 -8.39 5.70
N ILE A 72 -1.15 -7.69 4.69
CA ILE A 72 -0.53 -6.48 4.12
C ILE A 72 -0.46 -5.34 5.16
N LEU A 73 -1.55 -5.10 5.89
CA LEU A 73 -1.60 -4.10 6.97
C LEU A 73 -0.62 -4.42 8.10
N GLY A 74 -0.54 -5.70 8.52
CA GLY A 74 0.42 -6.15 9.53
C GLY A 74 1.88 -6.01 9.09
N LEU A 75 2.15 -6.00 7.78
CA LEU A 75 3.47 -5.70 7.21
C LEU A 75 3.73 -4.19 7.07
N GLY A 76 2.77 -3.33 7.43
CA GLY A 76 2.88 -1.87 7.34
C GLY A 76 2.60 -1.29 5.95
N ILE A 77 2.03 -2.07 5.03
CA ILE A 77 1.68 -1.64 3.69
C ILE A 77 0.27 -1.02 3.74
N GLN A 78 0.14 0.24 3.29
CA GLN A 78 -1.13 0.97 3.26
C GLN A 78 -1.82 0.79 1.90
N CYS A 79 -3.15 0.88 1.82
CA CYS A 79 -3.87 0.77 0.55
C CYS A 79 -4.76 1.99 0.32
N ALA A 80 -5.09 2.26 -0.94
CA ALA A 80 -6.00 3.32 -1.35
C ALA A 80 -7.24 2.71 -2.04
N ILE A 81 -8.40 3.33 -1.87
CA ILE A 81 -9.70 2.87 -2.41
C ILE A 81 -10.48 4.10 -2.90
N GLY A 82 -11.32 3.94 -3.94
CA GLY A 82 -12.23 4.99 -4.40
C GLY A 82 -13.20 5.48 -3.31
N ILE A 83 -13.44 6.79 -3.23
CA ILE A 83 -14.19 7.39 -2.10
C ILE A 83 -15.65 6.93 -2.01
N GLN A 84 -16.21 6.48 -3.13
CA GLN A 84 -17.63 6.09 -3.23
C GLN A 84 -17.90 4.71 -2.61
N CYS A 85 -16.86 3.91 -2.33
CA CYS A 85 -16.99 2.60 -1.71
C CYS A 85 -17.07 2.70 -0.18
N SER A 86 -18.04 3.46 0.34
CA SER A 86 -18.15 3.81 1.77
C SER A 86 -18.16 2.61 2.72
N SER A 87 -18.80 1.50 2.33
CA SER A 87 -18.80 0.25 3.10
C SER A 87 -17.41 -0.39 3.16
N ALA A 88 -16.72 -0.49 2.03
CA ALA A 88 -15.37 -1.05 1.97
C ALA A 88 -14.35 -0.19 2.74
N LEU A 89 -14.47 1.14 2.64
CA LEU A 89 -13.64 2.08 3.41
C LEU A 89 -13.82 1.90 4.91
N LYS A 90 -15.06 1.82 5.38
CA LYS A 90 -15.34 1.59 6.80
C LYS A 90 -14.75 0.27 7.29
N MET A 91 -14.95 -0.80 6.53
CA MET A 91 -14.40 -2.11 6.88
C MET A 91 -12.86 -2.12 6.87
N PHE A 92 -12.24 -1.37 5.96
CA PHE A 92 -10.79 -1.19 5.90
C PHE A 92 -10.27 -0.45 7.14
N GLU A 93 -10.94 0.63 7.54
CA GLU A 93 -10.65 1.37 8.79
C GLU A 93 -10.78 0.46 10.03
N GLU A 94 -11.82 -0.38 10.11
CA GLU A 94 -12.00 -1.38 11.17
C GLU A 94 -10.84 -2.39 11.23
N GLN A 95 -10.20 -2.74 10.10
CA GLN A 95 -9.05 -3.64 10.12
C GLN A 95 -7.78 -3.00 10.71
N PHE A 96 -7.66 -1.67 10.70
CA PHE A 96 -6.56 -0.98 11.40
C PHE A 96 -6.78 -0.94 12.91
N GLU A 97 -8.02 -0.79 13.37
CA GLU A 97 -8.36 -0.82 14.79
C GLU A 97 -8.12 -2.20 15.42
N ALA A 98 -8.27 -3.26 14.61
CA ALA A 98 -8.05 -4.64 15.04
C ALA A 98 -6.57 -5.08 15.05
N GLN A 99 -5.62 -4.19 14.71
CA GLN A 99 -4.18 -4.53 14.73
C GLN A 99 -3.62 -4.50 16.16
N ASP A 100 -2.67 -5.40 16.44
CA ASP A 100 -1.98 -5.46 17.74
C ASP A 100 -1.18 -4.18 18.05
N ILE A 101 -0.69 -3.49 17.01
CA ILE A 101 0.08 -2.26 17.15
C ILE A 101 -0.87 -1.06 17.01
N PRO A 102 -1.02 -0.23 18.06
CA PRO A 102 -1.92 0.92 18.01
C PRO A 102 -1.40 1.97 17.02
N VAL A 103 -2.25 2.34 16.06
CA VAL A 103 -1.97 3.37 15.05
C VAL A 103 -2.99 4.51 15.12
N THR A 104 -2.55 5.70 14.74
CA THR A 104 -3.41 6.82 14.38
C THR A 104 -3.59 6.81 12.87
N LEU A 105 -4.83 6.67 12.43
CA LEU A 105 -5.19 6.67 11.02
C LEU A 105 -5.64 8.07 10.60
N THR A 106 -5.03 8.62 9.56
CA THR A 106 -5.44 9.88 8.92
C THR A 106 -5.93 9.57 7.52
N ARG A 107 -7.12 10.08 7.20
CA ARG A 107 -7.74 9.93 5.88
C ARG A 107 -7.68 11.24 5.11
N THR A 108 -7.21 11.19 3.88
CA THR A 108 -7.21 12.33 2.95
C THR A 108 -7.84 11.91 1.63
N SER A 109 -8.26 12.88 0.81
CA SER A 109 -8.82 12.60 -0.52
C SER A 109 -8.30 13.57 -1.56
N HIS A 110 -8.09 13.08 -2.78
CA HIS A 110 -7.66 13.89 -3.91
C HIS A 110 -8.39 13.48 -5.19
N TYR A 111 -8.70 14.44 -6.06
CA TYR A 111 -9.26 14.14 -7.38
C TYR A 111 -8.14 13.64 -8.28
N VAL A 112 -8.27 12.43 -8.81
CA VAL A 112 -7.29 11.83 -9.73
C VAL A 112 -7.82 11.99 -11.16
N PRO A 113 -7.28 12.91 -11.98
CA PRO A 113 -7.87 13.25 -13.27
C PRO A 113 -8.02 12.06 -14.23
N SER A 114 -7.06 11.12 -14.21
CA SER A 114 -7.11 9.93 -15.06
C SER A 114 -8.17 8.93 -14.62
N PHE A 115 -8.59 8.96 -13.37
CA PHE A 115 -9.68 8.11 -12.84
C PHE A 115 -11.03 8.82 -12.90
N MET A 116 -11.02 10.14 -13.13
CA MET A 116 -12.20 10.99 -13.17
C MET A 116 -13.02 10.97 -11.87
N GLU A 117 -12.40 10.62 -10.74
CA GLU A 117 -13.04 10.52 -9.44
C GLU A 117 -12.10 10.91 -8.28
N TYR A 118 -12.67 11.10 -7.09
CA TYR A 118 -11.91 11.32 -5.87
C TYR A 118 -11.46 9.98 -5.28
N TRP A 119 -10.16 9.87 -5.03
CA TRP A 119 -9.55 8.73 -4.36
C TRP A 119 -9.22 9.05 -2.91
N CYS A 120 -9.36 8.02 -2.07
CA CYS A 120 -9.08 8.09 -0.64
C CYS A 120 -7.68 7.54 -0.36
N PHE A 121 -6.87 8.32 0.36
CA PHE A 121 -5.52 7.95 0.78
C PHE A 121 -5.46 7.88 2.31
N TYR A 122 -4.88 6.80 2.80
CA TYR A 122 -4.72 6.55 4.23
C TYR A 122 -3.27 6.72 4.63
N GLN A 123 -3.04 7.35 5.78
CA GLN A 123 -1.77 7.37 6.47
C GLN A 123 -1.96 6.75 7.86
N ALA A 124 -1.25 5.66 8.14
CA ALA A 124 -1.21 5.05 9.46
C ALA A 124 0.12 5.36 10.14
N THR A 125 0.07 6.04 11.29
CA THR A 125 1.24 6.38 12.11
C THR A 125 1.17 5.61 13.42
N ARG A 126 2.25 4.93 13.84
CA ARG A 126 2.30 4.27 15.16
C ARG A 126 2.08 5.30 16.28
N LYS A 127 1.24 4.98 17.26
CA LYS A 127 1.10 5.81 18.45
C LYS A 127 2.38 5.69 19.28
N ALA A 128 2.87 6.81 19.80
CA ALA A 128 3.95 6.77 20.79
C ALA A 128 3.46 6.02 22.04
N ALA A 129 4.33 5.17 22.58
CA ALA A 129 4.08 4.47 23.85
C ALA A 129 4.05 5.46 25.02
#